data_AF-A0A5C3MWS1-F1
#
_entry.id   AF-A0A5C3MWS1-F1
#
_cell.length_a   1.000
_cell.length_b   1.000
_cell.length_c   1.000
_cell.angle_alpha   90.00
_cell.angle_beta   90.00
_cell.angle_gamma   90.00
#
_symmetry.space_group_name_H-M   'P 1'
#
loop_
_entity.id
_entity.type
_entity.pdbx_description
1 polymer ?
#
loop_
_entity_poly.entity_id
_entity_poly.type
_entity_poly.pdbx_seq_one_letter_code
_entity_poly.pdbx_strand_id
1 'polypeptide(L)'
;MQQPTLENVVVRTVRDATHIFYAVARNLLPIITRRLDADERRAIKAGNVYVWEDRGANSESSGLGMERWTDGMSWGPSRVRDEFLYYTQKEHDPDNERRDPTTSGANSSYSHALGGSRSSRRPEHLMKQTYSVHVFLPQDRAQGTMRKWHLTAYFSQETVDSLTPVSALPGIGDVTVPEGWFRSARSSKTRRDMLDAQSRSAASSPSSGASSVSPSTPANNASDDSLPRSLRSGDSPLEDVDLVPLEYLQNKSCPPRDPADQEMMRRLGVLCLSLPGKAGELVGLEQPPL
;
A
#
# COMPACT_ATOMS: atom_id res chain seq x y z
N MET A 1 3.16 1.59 25.22
CA MET A 1 2.68 0.59 24.25
C MET A 1 1.72 1.27 23.30
N GLN A 2 1.84 1.02 22.00
CA GLN A 2 0.89 1.42 20.97
C GLN A 2 -0.39 0.61 21.15
N GLN A 3 -1.53 1.29 21.07
CA GLN A 3 -2.85 0.69 21.16
C GLN A 3 -3.46 0.57 19.76
N PRO A 4 -4.44 -0.31 19.56
CA PRO A 4 -5.26 -0.29 18.35
C PRO A 4 -5.85 1.10 18.09
N THR A 5 -5.97 1.47 16.83
CA THR A 5 -6.70 2.68 16.42
C THR A 5 -8.15 2.62 16.89
N LEU A 6 -8.77 1.44 16.82
CA LEU A 6 -10.07 1.12 17.42
C LEU A 6 -10.07 -0.31 17.96
N GLU A 7 -10.91 -0.57 18.95
CA GLU A 7 -11.18 -1.90 19.51
C GLU A 7 -12.68 -2.21 19.46
N ASN A 8 -13.03 -3.50 19.42
CA ASN A 8 -14.41 -3.99 19.38
C ASN A 8 -15.24 -3.43 18.21
N VAL A 9 -14.59 -3.18 17.07
CA VAL A 9 -15.21 -2.56 15.89
C VAL A 9 -15.09 -3.46 14.66
N VAL A 10 -16.12 -3.44 13.80
CA VAL A 10 -16.11 -4.11 12.49
C VAL A 10 -16.15 -3.09 11.35
N VAL A 11 -15.25 -3.27 10.39
CA VAL A 11 -15.17 -2.48 9.15
C VAL A 11 -15.83 -3.26 8.02
N ARG A 12 -16.98 -2.80 7.52
CA ARG A 12 -17.78 -3.51 6.52
C ARG A 12 -17.65 -2.89 5.13
N THR A 13 -17.44 -1.58 5.06
CA THR A 13 -17.46 -0.82 3.81
C THR A 13 -16.27 0.11 3.65
N VAL A 14 -16.03 0.57 2.42
CA VAL A 14 -15.04 1.63 2.14
C VAL A 14 -15.40 2.94 2.86
N ARG A 15 -16.70 3.19 3.08
CA ARG A 15 -17.18 4.34 3.86
C ARG A 15 -16.65 4.26 5.29
N ASP A 16 -16.79 3.11 5.94
CA ASP A 16 -16.29 2.88 7.32
C ASP A 16 -14.79 3.20 7.41
N ALA A 17 -13.98 2.63 6.51
CA ALA A 17 -12.55 2.86 6.48
C ALA A 17 -12.21 4.35 6.28
N THR A 18 -12.95 5.03 5.41
CA THR A 18 -12.79 6.48 5.16
C THR A 18 -13.10 7.32 6.40
N HIS A 19 -14.10 6.94 7.21
CA HIS A 19 -14.41 7.64 8.47
C HIS A 19 -13.30 7.41 9.51
N ILE A 20 -12.75 6.20 9.59
CA ILE A 20 -11.61 5.91 10.47
C ILE A 20 -10.39 6.76 10.06
N PHE A 21 -10.04 6.80 8.77
CA PHE A 21 -8.94 7.64 8.28
C PHE A 21 -9.20 9.12 8.56
N TYR A 22 -10.43 9.60 8.41
CA TYR A 22 -10.77 10.98 8.72
C TYR A 22 -10.60 11.31 10.21
N ALA A 23 -11.01 10.42 11.09
CA ALA A 23 -10.82 10.57 12.53
C ALA A 23 -9.31 10.59 12.90
N VAL A 24 -8.50 9.74 12.26
CA VAL A 24 -7.03 9.78 12.39
C VAL A 24 -6.44 11.10 11.87
N ALA A 25 -6.88 11.60 10.71
CA ALA A 25 -6.43 12.87 10.15
C ALA A 25 -6.75 14.08 11.03
N ARG A 26 -7.78 13.96 11.88
CA ARG A 26 -8.15 14.96 12.90
C ARG A 26 -7.47 14.73 14.25
N ASN A 27 -6.58 13.75 14.35
CA ASN A 27 -5.92 13.32 15.58
C ASN A 27 -6.91 12.88 16.69
N LEU A 28 -8.10 12.39 16.31
CA LEU A 28 -9.08 11.82 17.25
C LEU A 28 -8.79 10.35 17.58
N LEU A 29 -8.16 9.64 16.65
CA LEU A 29 -7.75 8.25 16.82
C LEU A 29 -6.24 8.13 16.62
N PRO A 30 -5.56 7.21 17.34
CA PRO A 30 -4.14 7.05 17.21
C PRO A 30 -3.77 6.37 15.89
N ILE A 31 -2.64 6.80 15.32
CA ILE A 31 -1.99 6.13 14.20
C ILE A 31 -0.78 5.35 14.71
N ILE A 32 -0.55 4.15 14.18
CA ILE A 32 0.64 3.35 14.48
C ILE A 32 1.83 3.95 13.74
N THR A 33 2.87 4.30 14.48
CA THR A 33 4.04 5.04 13.98
C THR A 33 5.30 4.18 13.87
N ARG A 34 5.32 3.03 14.56
CA ARG A 34 6.42 2.05 14.51
C ARG A 34 5.88 0.63 14.47
N ARG A 35 6.75 -0.34 14.17
CA ARG A 35 6.43 -1.76 14.29
C ARG A 35 5.95 -2.09 15.71
N LEU A 36 4.98 -3.00 15.78
CA LEU A 36 4.50 -3.53 17.04
C LEU A 36 5.58 -4.38 17.72
N ASP A 37 5.75 -4.18 19.02
CA ASP A 37 6.61 -5.04 19.84
C ASP A 37 5.97 -6.43 20.07
N ALA A 38 6.62 -7.28 20.85
CA ALA A 38 6.13 -8.64 21.10
C ALA A 38 4.81 -8.66 21.89
N ASP A 39 4.63 -7.73 22.83
CA ASP A 39 3.42 -7.66 23.67
C ASP A 39 2.25 -7.10 22.89
N GLU A 40 2.48 -6.02 22.16
CA GLU A 40 1.52 -5.38 21.25
C GLU A 40 1.03 -6.36 20.17
N ARG A 41 1.91 -7.22 19.62
CA ARG A 41 1.53 -8.28 18.69
C ARG A 41 0.69 -9.38 19.34
N ARG A 42 1.07 -9.81 20.55
CA ARG A 42 0.31 -10.82 21.32
C ARG A 42 -1.08 -10.32 21.72
N ALA A 43 -1.28 -9.01 21.82
CA ALA A 43 -2.55 -8.38 22.14
C ALA A 43 -3.53 -8.23 20.96
N ILE A 44 -3.12 -8.58 19.73
CA ILE A 44 -4.00 -8.55 18.55
C ILE A 44 -5.13 -9.57 18.73
N LYS A 45 -6.38 -9.10 18.60
CA LYS A 45 -7.60 -9.90 18.73
C LYS A 45 -8.67 -9.41 17.75
N ALA A 46 -9.76 -10.17 17.61
CA ALA A 46 -10.91 -9.73 16.84
C ALA A 46 -11.50 -8.41 17.38
N GLY A 47 -11.91 -7.53 16.46
CA GLY A 47 -12.37 -6.18 16.74
C GLY A 47 -11.27 -5.11 16.76
N ASN A 48 -9.99 -5.49 16.74
CA ASN A 48 -8.91 -4.51 16.65
C ASN A 48 -8.76 -3.98 15.22
N VAL A 49 -8.63 -2.66 15.10
CA VAL A 49 -8.32 -1.95 13.85
C VAL A 49 -7.09 -1.09 14.06
N TYR A 50 -6.17 -1.13 13.10
CA TYR A 50 -4.93 -0.37 13.12
C TYR A 50 -4.81 0.46 11.84
N VAL A 51 -4.53 1.75 11.99
CA VAL A 51 -4.15 2.63 10.89
C VAL A 51 -2.67 2.92 10.99
N TRP A 52 -1.97 2.88 9.87
CA TRP A 52 -0.54 3.19 9.80
C TRP A 52 -0.20 3.86 8.48
N GLU A 53 0.91 4.59 8.48
CA GLU A 53 1.42 5.27 7.31
C GLU A 53 2.56 4.48 6.68
N ASP A 54 2.51 4.31 5.36
CA ASP A 54 3.60 3.76 4.55
C ASP A 54 4.73 4.78 4.52
N ARG A 55 5.71 4.57 5.41
CA ARG A 55 6.93 5.37 5.48
C ARG A 55 8.08 4.51 4.99
N GLY A 56 8.62 4.85 3.83
CA GLY A 56 9.82 4.22 3.30
C GLY A 56 11.03 4.48 4.20
N ALA A 57 12.01 3.59 4.18
CA ALA A 57 13.24 3.73 4.97
C ALA A 57 13.97 5.07 4.79
N ASN A 58 13.79 5.73 3.64
CA ASN A 58 14.45 6.98 3.26
C ASN A 58 13.70 8.24 3.70
N SER A 59 12.46 8.11 4.21
CA SER A 59 11.60 9.25 4.53
C SER A 59 11.85 9.86 5.90
N GLU A 60 12.59 9.16 6.78
CA GLU A 60 12.86 9.60 8.15
C GLU A 60 14.33 9.31 8.51
N SER A 61 14.98 10.25 9.19
CA SER A 61 16.35 10.12 9.71
C SER A 61 16.52 8.99 10.74
N SER A 62 15.40 8.45 11.25
CA SER A 62 15.35 7.35 12.20
C SER A 62 15.43 5.97 11.53
N GLY A 63 15.21 5.83 10.21
CA GLY A 63 15.31 4.55 9.48
C GLY A 63 14.29 3.47 9.88
N LEU A 64 13.33 3.79 10.75
CA LEU A 64 12.35 2.86 11.33
C LEU A 64 10.98 2.93 10.63
N GLY A 65 10.99 3.13 9.31
CA GLY A 65 9.78 3.20 8.49
C GLY A 65 9.00 1.88 8.47
N MET A 66 7.66 1.97 8.46
CA MET A 66 6.80 0.81 8.29
C MET A 66 6.24 0.80 6.86
N GLU A 67 6.76 -0.10 6.03
CA GLU A 67 6.29 -0.31 4.64
C GLU A 67 5.29 -1.46 4.54
N ARG A 68 5.33 -2.37 5.53
CA ARG A 68 4.51 -3.58 5.58
C ARG A 68 4.08 -3.86 7.01
N TRP A 69 2.80 -4.20 7.16
CA TRP A 69 2.25 -4.67 8.41
C TRP A 69 2.80 -6.06 8.76
N THR A 70 3.20 -6.28 10.02
CA THR A 70 3.73 -7.55 10.50
C THR A 70 3.16 -7.85 11.89
N ASP A 71 2.31 -8.87 11.96
CA ASP A 71 1.59 -9.27 13.19
C ASP A 71 2.12 -10.56 13.82
N GLY A 72 3.00 -11.29 13.13
CA GLY A 72 3.57 -12.56 13.62
C GLY A 72 2.64 -13.76 13.48
N MET A 73 1.51 -13.62 12.78
CA MET A 73 0.58 -14.73 12.52
C MET A 73 0.79 -15.31 11.12
N SER A 74 0.52 -16.60 10.95
CA SER A 74 0.54 -17.25 9.64
C SER A 74 -0.79 -17.03 8.90
N TRP A 75 -0.70 -16.52 7.67
CA TRP A 75 -1.86 -16.17 6.86
C TRP A 75 -1.96 -17.01 5.58
N GLY A 76 -3.17 -17.32 5.17
CA GLY A 76 -3.49 -17.85 3.84
C GLY A 76 -3.19 -16.85 2.72
N PRO A 77 -3.30 -17.27 1.45
CA PRO A 77 -3.18 -16.35 0.31
C PRO A 77 -4.26 -15.26 0.38
N SER A 78 -3.92 -14.06 -0.10
CA SER A 78 -4.88 -12.95 -0.13
C SER A 78 -6.07 -13.25 -1.05
N ARG A 79 -7.24 -12.77 -0.64
CA ARG A 79 -8.47 -12.79 -1.44
C ARG A 79 -8.97 -11.36 -1.60
N VAL A 80 -9.21 -10.94 -2.84
CA VAL A 80 -9.79 -9.63 -3.13
C VAL A 80 -11.31 -9.74 -3.01
N ARG A 81 -11.93 -8.81 -2.30
CA ARG A 81 -13.37 -8.59 -2.34
C ARG A 81 -13.64 -7.10 -2.19
N ASP A 82 -14.32 -6.54 -3.20
CA ASP A 82 -14.51 -5.09 -3.33
C ASP A 82 -13.18 -4.35 -3.13
N GLU A 83 -13.22 -3.27 -2.36
CA GLU A 83 -12.16 -2.48 -1.69
C GLU A 83 -10.97 -3.22 -1.05
N PHE A 84 -11.19 -4.46 -0.62
CA PHE A 84 -10.40 -5.02 0.47
C PHE A 84 -9.59 -6.24 0.05
N LEU A 85 -8.52 -6.50 0.79
CA LEU A 85 -7.83 -7.78 0.79
C LEU A 85 -8.16 -8.52 2.09
N TYR A 86 -8.47 -9.80 1.97
CA TYR A 86 -8.77 -10.68 3.10
C TYR A 86 -7.75 -11.79 3.19
N TYR A 87 -7.42 -12.16 4.42
CA TYR A 87 -6.53 -13.26 4.75
C TYR A 87 -7.17 -14.07 5.87
N THR A 88 -7.16 -15.39 5.73
CA THR A 88 -7.60 -16.31 6.79
C THR A 88 -6.38 -16.80 7.55
N GLN A 89 -6.42 -16.75 8.88
CA GLN A 89 -5.35 -17.27 9.72
C GLN A 89 -5.23 -18.79 9.50
N LYS A 90 -3.99 -19.27 9.35
CA LYS A 90 -3.70 -20.70 9.30
C LYS A 90 -3.64 -21.25 10.72
N GLU A 91 -4.11 -22.48 10.89
CA GLU A 91 -3.91 -23.20 12.15
C GLU A 91 -2.41 -23.36 12.42
N HIS A 92 -2.03 -23.12 13.67
CA HIS A 92 -0.68 -23.39 14.13
C HIS A 92 -0.56 -24.90 14.38
N ASP A 93 0.12 -25.62 13.48
CA ASP A 93 0.40 -27.04 13.65
C ASP A 93 1.71 -27.20 14.46
N PRO A 94 1.63 -27.54 15.77
CA PRO A 94 2.82 -27.69 16.61
C PRO A 94 3.70 -28.88 16.20
N ASP A 95 3.18 -29.83 15.40
CA ASP A 95 3.98 -30.97 14.91
C ASP A 95 4.81 -30.62 13.67
N ASN A 96 4.49 -29.52 12.98
CA ASN A 96 5.28 -29.05 11.84
C ASN A 96 6.56 -28.32 12.27
N GLU A 97 6.57 -27.66 13.43
CA GLU A 97 7.78 -27.03 14.01
C GLU A 97 8.80 -28.07 14.50
N ARG A 98 8.36 -29.30 14.84
CA ARG A 98 9.25 -30.41 15.23
C ARG A 98 10.00 -31.03 14.05
N ARG A 99 9.62 -30.71 12.81
CA ARG A 99 10.24 -31.26 11.59
C ARG A 99 11.31 -30.36 10.99
N ASP A 100 11.50 -29.14 11.50
CA ASP A 100 12.54 -28.22 11.06
C ASP A 100 13.67 -28.13 12.12
N PRO A 101 14.81 -28.85 11.95
CA PRO A 101 15.80 -29.00 13.01
C PRO A 101 16.71 -27.78 13.20
N THR A 102 16.52 -26.70 12.44
CA THR A 102 17.50 -25.60 12.37
C THR A 102 17.36 -24.55 13.47
N THR A 103 16.38 -24.66 14.37
CA THR A 103 16.31 -23.83 15.59
C THR A 103 15.85 -24.67 16.77
N SER A 104 16.77 -25.41 17.40
CA SER A 104 16.51 -26.09 18.67
C SER A 104 17.74 -26.04 19.54
N GLY A 105 17.98 -24.86 20.12
CA GLY A 105 18.84 -24.69 21.28
C GLY A 105 17.98 -24.57 22.54
N ALA A 106 18.03 -25.61 23.37
CA ALA A 106 17.69 -25.67 24.80
C ALA A 106 16.20 -25.73 25.25
N ASN A 107 15.93 -26.82 25.96
CA ASN A 107 14.94 -27.02 27.03
C ASN A 107 13.44 -27.09 26.69
N SER A 108 12.91 -28.32 26.60
CA SER A 108 11.87 -28.78 27.56
C SER A 108 11.63 -30.28 27.42
N SER A 109 12.40 -31.07 28.16
CA SER A 109 11.95 -32.38 28.64
C SER A 109 11.04 -32.15 29.85
N TYR A 110 10.04 -33.02 30.02
CA TYR A 110 9.09 -33.12 31.15
C TYR A 110 7.82 -32.25 31.11
N SER A 111 6.79 -32.72 30.38
CA SER A 111 5.43 -32.79 30.93
C SER A 111 4.53 -33.70 30.08
N HIS A 112 4.59 -35.00 30.34
CA HIS A 112 3.56 -35.93 29.90
C HIS A 112 2.36 -35.87 30.87
N ALA A 113 1.20 -35.60 30.29
CA ALA A 113 -0.13 -36.11 30.64
C ALA A 113 -0.61 -35.99 32.10
N LEU A 114 -1.42 -34.97 32.37
CA LEU A 114 -2.62 -35.11 33.21
C LEU A 114 -3.78 -34.34 32.58
N GLY A 115 -4.86 -35.07 32.31
CA GLY A 115 -6.10 -34.55 31.76
C GLY A 115 -6.71 -33.50 32.67
N GLY A 116 -6.90 -32.30 32.12
CA GLY A 116 -7.70 -31.24 32.70
C GLY A 116 -8.57 -30.66 31.60
N SER A 117 -9.89 -30.89 31.71
CA SER A 117 -10.93 -30.21 30.95
C SER A 117 -10.88 -28.70 31.19
N ARG A 118 -9.89 -28.04 30.61
CA ARG A 118 -9.93 -26.61 30.31
C ARG A 118 -10.60 -26.57 28.95
N SER A 119 -11.65 -25.78 28.77
CA SER A 119 -12.21 -25.54 27.44
C SER A 119 -11.04 -25.28 26.49
N SER A 120 -10.72 -26.25 25.65
CA SER A 120 -9.86 -26.03 24.49
C SER A 120 -10.72 -25.14 23.60
N ARG A 121 -10.77 -23.85 23.96
CA ARG A 121 -11.24 -22.80 23.08
C ARG A 121 -10.29 -22.95 21.91
N ARG A 122 -10.78 -23.56 20.83
CA ARG A 122 -10.06 -23.59 19.57
C ARG A 122 -9.52 -22.17 19.35
N PRO A 123 -8.24 -22.01 19.01
CA PRO A 123 -7.71 -20.70 18.68
C PRO A 123 -8.68 -20.03 17.71
N GLU A 124 -9.18 -18.85 18.07
CA GLU A 124 -10.14 -18.12 17.26
C GLU A 124 -9.54 -17.94 15.86
N HIS A 125 -10.19 -18.48 14.83
CA HIS A 125 -9.72 -18.36 13.45
C HIS A 125 -9.89 -16.92 12.97
N LEU A 126 -8.84 -16.13 13.14
CA LEU A 126 -8.87 -14.72 12.80
C LEU A 126 -8.89 -14.52 11.28
N MET A 127 -9.66 -13.54 10.85
CA MET A 127 -9.65 -12.98 9.52
C MET A 127 -8.99 -11.61 9.60
N LYS A 128 -7.99 -11.37 8.74
CA LYS A 128 -7.39 -10.05 8.55
C LYS A 128 -7.95 -9.43 7.29
N GLN A 129 -8.43 -8.20 7.41
CA GLN A 129 -8.92 -7.37 6.33
C GLN A 129 -8.01 -6.15 6.20
N THR A 130 -7.57 -5.83 4.98
CA THR A 130 -6.73 -4.66 4.74
C THR A 130 -7.29 -3.77 3.64
N TYR A 131 -7.03 -2.47 3.78
CA TYR A 131 -7.37 -1.43 2.82
C TYR A 131 -6.29 -0.36 2.81
N SER A 132 -6.08 0.30 1.67
CA SER A 132 -5.06 1.34 1.54
C SER A 132 -5.54 2.49 0.68
N VAL A 133 -5.08 3.69 1.05
CA VAL A 133 -5.47 4.94 0.40
C VAL A 133 -4.26 5.86 0.22
N HIS A 134 -4.29 6.64 -0.85
CA HIS A 134 -3.52 7.88 -0.93
C HIS A 134 -4.27 8.99 -0.20
N VAL A 135 -3.54 9.76 0.60
CA VAL A 135 -4.06 10.82 1.44
C VAL A 135 -3.68 12.18 0.86
N PHE A 136 -4.67 13.07 0.74
CA PHE A 136 -4.55 14.39 0.13
C PHE A 136 -5.10 15.48 1.06
N LEU A 137 -4.54 15.59 2.27
CA LEU A 137 -4.95 16.63 3.22
C LEU A 137 -4.51 18.01 2.71
N PRO A 138 -5.25 19.09 3.04
CA PRO A 138 -4.85 20.45 2.70
C PRO A 138 -3.43 20.81 3.16
N GLN A 139 -3.00 20.31 4.33
CA GLN A 139 -1.66 20.55 4.89
C GLN A 139 -0.57 19.89 4.03
N ASP A 140 -0.78 18.67 3.56
CA ASP A 140 0.21 17.94 2.76
C ASP A 140 0.34 18.49 1.34
N ARG A 141 -0.77 19.03 0.79
CA ARG A 141 -0.78 19.65 -0.54
C ARG A 141 0.16 20.85 -0.60
N ALA A 142 0.20 21.66 0.46
CA ALA A 142 1.12 22.79 0.55
C ALA A 142 2.60 22.34 0.54
N GLN A 143 2.88 21.12 1.00
CA GLN A 143 4.22 20.53 1.06
C GLN A 143 4.52 19.58 -0.11
N GLY A 144 3.60 19.43 -1.07
CA GLY A 144 3.74 18.51 -2.20
C GLY A 144 3.92 17.04 -1.80
N THR A 145 3.58 16.68 -0.56
CA THR A 145 3.84 15.34 -0.02
C THR A 145 2.62 14.45 -0.26
N MET A 146 2.82 13.29 -0.89
CA MET A 146 1.76 12.29 -1.06
C MET A 146 1.96 11.18 -0.03
N ARG A 147 1.07 11.13 0.97
CA ARG A 147 1.09 10.08 1.98
C ARG A 147 0.24 8.90 1.54
N LYS A 148 0.64 7.70 1.94
CA LYS A 148 -0.12 6.48 1.71
C LYS A 148 -0.43 5.84 3.06
N TRP A 149 -1.71 5.74 3.38
CA TRP A 149 -2.17 5.16 4.63
C TRP A 149 -2.76 3.78 4.38
N HIS A 150 -2.65 2.96 5.40
CA HIS A 150 -3.12 1.59 5.43
C HIS A 150 -4.00 1.38 6.65
N LEU A 151 -5.04 0.57 6.47
CA LEU A 151 -5.89 0.06 7.51
C LEU A 151 -5.75 -1.46 7.54
N THR A 152 -5.53 -2.00 8.74
CA THR A 152 -5.53 -3.43 9.03
C THR A 152 -6.57 -3.69 10.11
N ALA A 153 -7.62 -4.43 9.80
CA ALA A 153 -8.67 -4.82 10.73
C ALA A 153 -8.67 -6.34 10.94
N TYR A 154 -9.06 -6.75 12.14
CA TYR A 154 -9.14 -8.14 12.55
C TYR A 154 -10.55 -8.48 13.04
N PHE A 155 -11.08 -9.61 12.63
CA PHE A 155 -12.37 -10.13 13.11
C PHE A 155 -12.39 -11.66 12.98
N SER A 156 -13.32 -12.35 13.62
CA SER A 156 -13.59 -13.76 13.33
C SER A 156 -15.03 -13.94 12.90
N GLN A 157 -15.35 -15.10 12.35
CA GLN A 157 -16.75 -15.43 12.01
C GLN A 157 -17.65 -15.46 13.24
N GLU A 158 -17.11 -15.78 14.42
CA GLU A 158 -17.87 -15.85 15.67
C GLU A 158 -18.16 -14.46 16.25
N THR A 159 -17.22 -13.52 16.10
CA THR A 159 -17.32 -12.20 16.74
C THR A 159 -17.92 -11.13 15.83
N VAL A 160 -17.90 -11.31 14.50
CA VAL A 160 -18.30 -10.27 13.53
C VAL A 160 -19.67 -9.65 13.78
N ASP A 161 -20.62 -10.41 14.32
CA ASP A 161 -21.98 -9.95 14.61
C ASP A 161 -22.14 -9.27 15.97
N SER A 162 -21.18 -9.46 16.89
CA SER A 162 -21.14 -8.77 18.19
C SER A 162 -20.28 -7.49 18.18
N LEU A 163 -19.49 -7.28 17.13
CA LEU A 163 -18.66 -6.08 16.98
C LEU A 163 -19.48 -4.85 16.58
N THR A 164 -19.07 -3.70 17.09
CA THR A 164 -19.74 -2.41 16.82
C THR A 164 -19.42 -1.95 15.40
N PRO A 165 -20.41 -1.64 14.54
CA PRO A 165 -20.13 -1.07 13.23
C PRO A 165 -19.60 0.36 13.36
N VAL A 166 -18.70 0.78 12.47
CA VAL A 166 -18.11 2.13 12.51
C VAL A 166 -19.17 3.23 12.46
N SER A 167 -20.26 3.03 11.72
CA SER A 167 -21.38 3.97 11.64
C SER A 167 -22.07 4.25 12.98
N ALA A 168 -21.93 3.37 13.97
CA ALA A 168 -22.52 3.54 15.30
C ALA A 168 -21.58 4.25 16.29
N LEU A 169 -20.34 4.57 15.89
CA LEU A 169 -19.37 5.25 16.76
C LEU A 169 -19.62 6.77 16.76
N PRO A 170 -19.98 7.38 17.90
CA PRO A 170 -20.23 8.82 17.97
C PRO A 170 -18.98 9.64 17.65
N GLY A 171 -19.14 10.70 16.84
CA GLY A 171 -18.04 11.58 16.42
C GLY A 171 -17.09 10.96 15.39
N ILE A 172 -17.34 9.72 14.97
CA ILE A 172 -16.55 9.01 13.95
C ILE A 172 -17.45 8.63 12.78
N GLY A 173 -18.49 7.81 13.01
CA GLY A 173 -19.35 7.25 11.97
C GLY A 173 -20.45 8.18 11.45
N ASP A 174 -20.77 9.21 12.22
CA ASP A 174 -21.82 10.21 11.98
C ASP A 174 -21.31 11.51 11.34
N VAL A 175 -19.99 11.62 11.14
CA VAL A 175 -19.36 12.85 10.61
C VAL A 175 -19.23 12.81 9.10
N THR A 176 -19.48 13.94 8.44
CA THR A 176 -19.23 14.10 7.00
C THR A 176 -17.73 14.16 6.72
N VAL A 177 -17.23 13.15 6.01
CA VAL A 177 -15.84 13.14 5.51
C VAL A 177 -15.75 13.99 4.23
N PRO A 178 -14.84 14.98 4.15
CA PRO A 178 -14.64 15.76 2.93
C PRO A 178 -14.23 14.89 1.74
N GLU A 179 -14.84 15.14 0.59
CA GLU A 179 -14.52 14.41 -0.64
C GLU A 179 -13.08 14.69 -1.12
N GLY A 180 -12.49 13.69 -1.76
CA GLY A 180 -11.17 13.80 -2.37
C GLY A 180 -9.98 13.77 -1.40
N TRP A 181 -10.21 13.71 -0.08
CA TRP A 181 -9.13 13.57 0.92
C TRP A 181 -8.49 12.19 0.92
N PHE A 182 -9.26 11.15 0.63
CA PHE A 182 -8.80 9.77 0.60
C PHE A 182 -9.18 9.15 -0.75
N ARG A 183 -8.21 8.51 -1.41
CA ARG A 183 -8.44 7.79 -2.67
C ARG A 183 -7.88 6.38 -2.56
N SER A 184 -8.64 5.39 -3.01
CA SER A 184 -8.18 4.00 -3.04
C SER A 184 -6.83 3.89 -3.75
N ALA A 185 -5.85 3.25 -3.09
CA ALA A 185 -4.53 3.04 -3.67
C ALA A 185 -4.52 1.93 -4.75
N ARG A 186 -5.64 1.21 -4.91
CA ARG A 186 -5.76 0.13 -5.91
C ARG A 186 -6.46 0.58 -7.19
N SER A 187 -7.19 1.70 -7.16
CA SER A 187 -7.86 2.22 -8.36
C SER A 187 -6.85 2.91 -9.29
N SER A 188 -6.51 2.21 -10.38
CA SER A 188 -5.59 2.67 -11.42
C SER A 188 -6.13 3.82 -12.30
N LYS A 189 -7.39 4.23 -12.12
CA LYS A 189 -8.03 5.30 -12.90
C LYS A 189 -7.42 6.69 -12.65
N THR A 190 -6.60 6.81 -11.60
CA THR A 190 -6.07 8.08 -11.08
C THR A 190 -5.07 8.80 -11.99
N ARG A 191 -4.27 8.12 -12.83
CA ARG A 191 -3.35 8.86 -13.73
C ARG A 191 -4.08 9.70 -14.79
N ARG A 192 -5.22 9.22 -15.29
CA ARG A 192 -6.00 9.95 -16.31
C ARG A 192 -6.78 11.12 -15.69
N ASP A 193 -7.42 10.90 -14.54
CA ASP A 193 -8.22 11.96 -13.90
C ASP A 193 -7.37 13.06 -13.24
N MET A 194 -6.13 12.79 -12.82
CA MET A 194 -5.24 13.83 -12.27
C MET A 194 -4.72 14.80 -13.33
N LEU A 195 -4.45 14.32 -14.56
CA LEU A 195 -4.13 15.18 -15.70
C LEU A 195 -5.33 16.07 -16.08
N ASP A 196 -6.55 15.52 -15.98
CA ASP A 196 -7.78 16.21 -16.33
C ASP A 196 -8.27 17.19 -15.24
N ALA A 197 -7.90 16.96 -13.97
CA ALA A 197 -8.18 17.89 -12.88
C ALA A 197 -7.21 19.09 -12.86
N GLN A 198 -5.94 18.88 -13.24
CA GLN A 198 -4.94 19.96 -13.38
C GLN A 198 -5.23 20.86 -14.60
N SER A 199 -5.73 20.31 -15.70
CA SER A 199 -6.13 21.11 -16.87
C SER A 199 -7.34 22.01 -16.57
N ARG A 200 -8.29 21.55 -15.76
CA ARG A 200 -9.50 22.32 -15.38
C ARG A 200 -9.25 23.39 -14.32
N SER A 201 -8.22 23.25 -13.48
CA SER A 201 -7.88 24.22 -12.44
C SER A 201 -6.94 25.34 -12.91
N ALA A 202 -6.31 25.21 -14.09
CA ALA A 202 -5.58 26.29 -14.75
C ALA A 202 -6.49 27.28 -15.53
N ALA A 203 -7.76 26.94 -15.74
CA ALA A 203 -8.70 27.75 -16.53
C ALA A 203 -9.61 28.67 -15.71
N SER A 204 -9.45 28.73 -14.38
CA SER A 204 -10.27 29.59 -13.52
C SER A 204 -9.42 30.48 -12.61
N SER A 205 -9.21 31.72 -13.04
CA SER A 205 -8.97 32.85 -12.15
C SER A 205 -9.78 34.07 -12.62
N PRO A 206 -10.22 34.93 -11.69
CA PRO A 206 -11.46 35.69 -11.83
C PRO A 206 -11.21 37.18 -12.14
N SER A 207 -12.09 37.81 -12.94
CA SER A 207 -12.23 39.26 -12.97
C SER A 207 -13.56 39.68 -12.33
N SER A 208 -13.44 40.41 -11.23
CA SER A 208 -14.55 41.07 -10.54
C SER A 208 -14.95 42.34 -11.28
N GLY A 209 -16.25 42.55 -11.47
CA GLY A 209 -16.82 43.80 -11.96
C GLY A 209 -18.34 43.73 -11.96
N ALA A 210 -18.98 44.21 -10.89
CA ALA A 210 -20.42 44.33 -10.78
C ALA A 210 -20.94 45.51 -11.62
N SER A 211 -22.04 45.33 -12.35
CA SER A 211 -23.30 46.11 -12.23
C SER A 211 -24.21 45.91 -13.44
N SER A 212 -25.49 45.78 -13.13
CA SER A 212 -26.67 45.68 -13.99
C SER A 212 -26.80 46.76 -15.07
N VAL A 213 -27.20 46.38 -16.28
CA VAL A 213 -28.47 46.75 -16.96
C VAL A 213 -28.55 46.07 -18.34
N SER A 214 -29.69 45.46 -18.66
CA SER A 214 -30.18 45.14 -20.02
C SER A 214 -31.26 46.17 -20.40
N PRO A 215 -31.80 46.29 -21.64
CA PRO A 215 -31.73 45.34 -22.76
C PRO A 215 -31.57 45.97 -24.18
N SER A 216 -31.09 45.19 -25.16
CA SER A 216 -31.43 45.39 -26.58
C SER A 216 -31.26 44.08 -27.37
N THR A 217 -32.32 43.73 -28.09
CA THR A 217 -32.48 42.75 -29.19
C THR A 217 -31.25 42.38 -30.03
N PRO A 218 -31.17 41.13 -30.54
CA PRO A 218 -30.51 40.85 -31.81
C PRO A 218 -31.54 40.62 -32.93
N ALA A 219 -31.36 41.34 -34.02
CA ALA A 219 -31.94 41.03 -35.32
C ALA A 219 -30.89 40.26 -36.15
N ASN A 220 -31.34 39.15 -36.72
CA ASN A 220 -31.06 38.56 -38.03
C ASN A 220 -29.69 38.67 -38.74
N ASN A 221 -29.41 37.54 -39.40
CA ASN A 221 -28.58 37.30 -40.57
C ASN A 221 -27.08 37.18 -40.37
N ALA A 222 -26.34 36.41 -41.17
CA ALA A 222 -26.53 35.22 -42.01
C ALA A 222 -25.19 35.11 -42.75
N SER A 223 -24.66 33.88 -42.89
CA SER A 223 -23.65 33.50 -43.90
C SER A 223 -22.28 34.20 -43.74
N ASP A 224 -21.14 33.75 -44.27
CA ASP A 224 -20.74 32.61 -45.07
C ASP A 224 -19.21 32.49 -44.95
N ASP A 225 -18.71 31.29 -45.25
CA ASP A 225 -17.44 30.91 -45.86
C ASP A 225 -16.20 31.85 -45.84
N SER A 226 -15.05 31.33 -45.39
CA SER A 226 -13.75 31.43 -46.10
C SER A 226 -12.58 30.78 -45.34
N LEU A 227 -12.01 29.73 -45.94
CA LEU A 227 -10.60 29.31 -45.78
C LEU A 227 -9.70 30.16 -46.73
N PRO A 228 -8.37 29.95 -46.83
CA PRO A 228 -7.30 29.86 -45.82
C PRO A 228 -6.12 30.81 -46.17
N ARG A 229 -5.17 31.09 -45.25
CA ARG A 229 -3.78 31.39 -45.65
C ARG A 229 -2.73 31.29 -44.54
N SER A 230 -1.53 30.95 -45.00
CA SER A 230 -0.32 30.49 -44.32
C SER A 230 0.64 31.63 -43.93
N LEU A 231 1.68 31.27 -43.16
CA LEU A 231 3.02 31.90 -42.97
C LEU A 231 3.21 32.89 -41.79
N ARG A 232 3.90 32.44 -40.71
CA ARG A 232 5.34 32.69 -40.43
C ARG A 232 5.75 32.42 -38.96
N SER A 233 6.68 31.46 -38.84
CA SER A 233 7.80 31.27 -37.92
C SER A 233 8.29 32.41 -36.99
N GLY A 234 8.62 32.03 -35.74
CA GLY A 234 9.79 32.50 -34.98
C GLY A 234 9.57 32.74 -33.48
N ASP A 235 10.01 31.81 -32.60
CA ASP A 235 11.15 31.94 -31.65
C ASP A 235 11.09 30.85 -30.53
N SER A 236 12.20 30.15 -30.28
CA SER A 236 12.36 29.03 -29.31
C SER A 236 13.16 29.48 -28.07
N PRO A 237 13.24 28.73 -26.93
CA PRO A 237 14.13 27.55 -26.87
C PRO A 237 13.63 26.40 -25.97
N LEU A 238 13.52 25.20 -26.53
CA LEU A 238 13.59 23.96 -25.76
C LEU A 238 14.95 23.33 -26.05
N GLU A 239 15.70 23.06 -24.99
CA GLU A 239 16.97 22.35 -25.06
C GLU A 239 16.73 20.93 -25.60
N ASP A 240 17.35 20.69 -26.76
CA ASP A 240 17.41 19.40 -27.42
C ASP A 240 18.43 18.53 -26.66
N VAL A 241 17.93 17.58 -25.87
CA VAL A 241 18.80 16.62 -25.19
C VAL A 241 19.16 15.55 -26.22
N ASP A 242 20.36 15.69 -26.79
CA ASP A 242 20.95 14.72 -27.72
C ASP A 242 21.23 13.39 -26.97
N LEU A 243 20.23 12.52 -26.92
CA LEU A 243 20.31 11.23 -26.27
C LEU A 243 21.07 10.26 -27.18
N VAL A 244 22.10 9.65 -26.59
CA VAL A 244 22.97 8.68 -27.26
C VAL A 244 22.13 7.53 -27.86
N PRO A 245 22.28 7.23 -29.16
CA PRO A 245 21.52 6.18 -29.82
C PRO A 245 21.64 4.82 -29.13
N LEU A 246 20.53 4.09 -29.06
CA LEU A 246 20.40 2.79 -28.40
C LEU A 246 21.43 1.76 -28.91
N GLU A 247 21.80 1.84 -30.19
CA GLU A 247 22.80 0.96 -30.80
C GLU A 247 24.21 1.17 -30.19
N TYR A 248 24.54 2.40 -29.78
CA TYR A 248 25.83 2.72 -29.17
C TYR A 248 25.94 2.20 -27.73
N LEU A 249 24.81 2.09 -27.00
CA LEU A 249 24.79 1.49 -25.66
C LEU A 249 24.83 -0.05 -25.72
N GLN A 250 24.21 -0.65 -26.73
CA GLN A 250 24.15 -2.10 -26.89
C GLN A 250 25.49 -2.72 -27.34
N ASN A 251 26.32 -1.96 -28.06
CA ASN A 251 27.64 -2.41 -28.52
C ASN A 251 28.79 -2.21 -27.52
N LYS A 252 28.51 -1.69 -26.31
CA LYS A 252 29.53 -1.59 -25.26
C LYS A 252 29.57 -2.88 -24.45
N SER A 253 30.68 -3.62 -24.58
CA SER A 253 31.02 -4.68 -23.62
C SER A 253 31.18 -4.04 -22.23
N CYS A 254 30.26 -4.35 -21.32
CA CYS A 254 30.31 -3.86 -19.95
C CYS A 254 31.60 -4.40 -19.30
N PRO A 255 32.45 -3.54 -18.70
CA PRO A 255 33.61 -4.03 -17.97
C PRO A 255 33.14 -4.98 -16.86
N PRO A 256 33.88 -6.07 -16.60
CA PRO A 256 33.54 -6.99 -15.53
C PRO A 256 33.50 -6.21 -14.19
N ARG A 257 32.50 -6.54 -13.38
CA ARG A 257 32.26 -5.89 -12.08
C ARG A 257 33.52 -6.01 -11.21
N ASP A 258 33.84 -4.93 -10.53
CA ASP A 258 34.99 -4.83 -9.63
C ASP A 258 35.02 -5.99 -8.62
N PRO A 259 36.18 -6.65 -8.41
CA PRO A 259 36.29 -7.77 -7.48
C PRO A 259 35.96 -7.42 -6.03
N ALA A 260 36.13 -6.16 -5.60
CA ALA A 260 35.74 -5.71 -4.26
C ALA A 260 34.21 -5.72 -4.08
N ASP A 261 33.46 -5.32 -5.12
CA ASP A 261 32.00 -5.40 -5.14
C ASP A 261 31.51 -6.86 -5.12
N GLN A 262 32.22 -7.76 -5.81
CA GLN A 262 31.89 -9.19 -5.79
C GLN A 262 32.09 -9.81 -4.40
N GLU A 263 33.18 -9.45 -3.72
CA GLU A 263 33.44 -9.87 -2.33
C GLU A 263 32.40 -9.31 -1.36
N MET A 264 31.98 -8.05 -1.56
CA MET A 264 30.91 -7.45 -0.75
C MET A 264 29.56 -8.13 -0.97
N MET A 265 29.23 -8.52 -2.21
CA MET A 265 28.03 -9.32 -2.48
C MET A 265 28.11 -10.74 -1.91
N ARG A 266 29.30 -11.37 -1.89
CA ARG A 266 29.50 -12.68 -1.21
C ARG A 266 29.32 -12.57 0.30
N ARG A 267 29.80 -11.48 0.91
CA ARG A 267 29.65 -11.21 2.35
C ARG A 267 28.23 -10.87 2.76
N LEU A 268 27.44 -10.27 1.87
CA LEU A 268 26.05 -9.88 2.12
C LEU A 268 25.00 -10.95 1.82
N GLY A 269 25.42 -12.17 1.41
CA GLY A 269 24.66 -13.41 1.55
C GLY A 269 23.13 -13.30 1.39
N VAL A 270 22.64 -12.91 0.21
CA VAL A 270 21.27 -13.22 -0.20
C VAL A 270 21.31 -14.04 -1.47
N LEU A 271 20.98 -15.32 -1.29
CA LEU A 271 20.52 -16.22 -2.34
C LEU A 271 19.28 -15.62 -3.01
N CYS A 272 19.51 -14.81 -4.05
CA CYS A 272 18.52 -14.64 -5.10
C CYS A 272 18.56 -15.90 -5.98
N LEU A 273 17.37 -16.48 -6.13
CA LEU A 273 17.07 -17.70 -6.85
C LEU A 273 17.65 -17.67 -8.27
N SER A 274 18.55 -18.61 -8.57
CA SER A 274 18.85 -18.95 -9.96
C SER A 274 17.72 -19.82 -10.51
N LEU A 275 17.00 -19.30 -11.50
CA LEU A 275 16.11 -20.08 -12.35
C LEU A 275 16.96 -21.08 -13.17
N PRO A 276 16.67 -22.40 -13.17
CA PRO A 276 17.31 -23.31 -14.10
C PRO A 276 16.68 -23.18 -15.49
N GLY A 277 17.39 -22.49 -16.39
CA GLY A 277 17.12 -22.49 -17.81
C GLY A 277 17.79 -23.67 -18.51
N LYS A 278 16.97 -24.50 -19.17
CA LYS A 278 17.27 -25.42 -20.29
C LYS A 278 18.46 -26.37 -20.15
N ALA A 279 18.13 -27.63 -19.85
CA ALA A 279 18.93 -28.78 -20.27
C ALA A 279 18.90 -28.89 -21.81
N GLY A 280 20.08 -28.76 -22.41
CA GLY A 280 20.39 -29.15 -23.78
C GLY A 280 21.37 -30.31 -23.73
N GLU A 281 20.89 -31.45 -24.16
CA GLU A 281 21.57 -32.73 -24.34
C GLU A 281 22.80 -32.60 -25.26
N LEU A 282 23.95 -33.13 -24.84
CA LEU A 282 24.93 -33.72 -25.75
C LEU A 282 25.75 -34.79 -25.04
N VAL A 283 25.75 -35.95 -25.67
CA VAL A 283 26.23 -37.27 -25.28
C VAL A 283 27.72 -37.42 -25.61
N GLY A 284 28.45 -38.18 -24.80
CA GLY A 284 29.46 -39.12 -25.33
C GLY A 284 30.83 -39.15 -24.65
N LEU A 285 31.09 -40.29 -23.98
CA LEU A 285 32.35 -41.08 -23.91
C LEU A 285 33.55 -40.38 -23.19
N GLU A 286 34.35 -41.00 -22.31
CA GLU A 286 34.84 -42.37 -22.21
C GLU A 286 35.50 -42.53 -20.80
N GLN A 287 35.43 -43.72 -20.20
CA GLN A 287 36.27 -44.20 -19.08
C GLN A 287 37.64 -44.71 -19.63
N PRO A 288 38.59 -45.25 -18.84
CA PRO A 288 39.17 -44.95 -17.51
C PRO A 288 40.74 -44.96 -17.69
N PRO A 289 41.63 -45.50 -16.82
CA PRO A 289 41.68 -45.81 -15.37
C PRO A 289 42.88 -45.09 -14.68
N LEU A 290 43.29 -45.23 -13.41
CA LEU A 290 43.09 -46.11 -12.25
C LEU A 290 42.98 -45.24 -10.98
#